data_AF-A0A2V8IWN2-F1
#
_entry.id   AF-A0A2V8IWN2-F1
#
_cell.length_a   1.000
_cell.length_b   1.000
_cell.length_c   1.000
_cell.angle_alpha   90.00
_cell.angle_beta   90.00
_cell.angle_gamma   90.00
#
_symmetry.space_group_name_H-M   'P 1'
#
loop_
_entity.id
_entity.type
_entity.pdbx_description
1 polymer ?
#
loop_
_entity_poly.entity_id
_entity_poly.type
_entity_poly.pdbx_seq_one_letter_code
_entity_poly.pdbx_strand_id
1 'polypeptide(L)'
;MKTLADPDAAKVNVLSATPISIADLNAFPTHCSGLPEARTFAEEFRVFEIVGRITFIAHQDDRDYHIAIEDLNSPGSTVVAELADTVCMGAVISPHFATLRTAEAMFETLRDGRPVSNLVGTTVRVRGVGFYDFVHGQRGRSSNCIELHPIVVIDRP
;
A
#
# COMPACT_ATOMS: atom_id res chain seq x y z
N MET A 1 6.64 5.92 10.22
CA MET A 1 5.23 6.25 9.92
C MET A 1 4.62 5.21 8.99
N LYS A 2 5.22 5.00 7.82
CA LYS A 2 4.70 4.12 6.77
C LYS A 2 4.50 2.65 7.20
N THR A 3 5.25 2.14 8.17
CA THR A 3 5.07 0.79 8.73
C THR A 3 4.09 0.71 9.92
N LEU A 4 3.21 1.70 10.14
CA LEU A 4 2.35 1.80 11.33
C LEU A 4 3.12 1.76 12.66
N ALA A 5 4.29 2.40 12.75
CA ALA A 5 5.06 2.53 13.99
C ALA A 5 5.08 3.95 14.57
N ASP A 6 4.40 4.89 13.93
CA ASP A 6 4.25 6.23 14.48
C ASP A 6 3.30 6.24 15.70
N PRO A 7 3.36 7.28 16.55
CA PRO A 7 2.52 7.38 17.75
C PRO A 7 1.00 7.30 17.48
N ASP A 8 0.60 7.62 16.26
CA ASP A 8 -0.79 7.68 15.82
C ASP A 8 -1.27 6.37 15.16
N ALA A 9 -0.42 5.36 15.03
CA ALA A 9 -0.76 4.07 14.43
C ALA A 9 -1.93 3.36 15.13
N ALA A 10 -2.10 3.56 16.44
CA ALA A 10 -3.23 3.00 17.19
C ALA A 10 -4.59 3.61 16.81
N LYS A 11 -4.60 4.78 16.15
CA LYS A 11 -5.83 5.41 15.63
C LYS A 11 -6.30 4.76 14.32
N VAL A 12 -5.47 3.96 13.67
CA VAL A 12 -5.82 3.22 12.45
C VAL A 12 -6.50 1.91 12.83
N ASN A 13 -7.78 1.76 12.46
CA ASN A 13 -8.47 0.48 12.60
C ASN A 13 -8.16 -0.43 11.41
N VAL A 14 -7.10 -1.25 11.53
CA VAL A 14 -6.63 -2.15 10.46
C VAL A 14 -7.62 -3.25 10.07
N LEU A 15 -8.68 -3.47 10.86
CA LEU A 15 -9.70 -4.47 10.61
C LEU A 15 -10.88 -3.94 9.77
N SER A 16 -11.01 -2.61 9.65
CA SER A 16 -12.10 -1.98 8.90
C SER A 16 -11.54 -1.33 7.64
N ALA A 17 -11.93 -1.88 6.49
CA ALA A 17 -11.54 -1.35 5.19
C ALA A 17 -12.73 -0.71 4.48
N THR A 18 -12.48 0.41 3.80
CA THR A 18 -13.43 1.04 2.87
C THR A 18 -13.16 0.55 1.45
N PRO A 19 -14.07 -0.20 0.81
CA PRO A 19 -13.95 -0.52 -0.61
C PRO A 19 -13.99 0.76 -1.46
N ILE A 20 -13.05 0.88 -2.40
CA ILE A 20 -12.95 2.04 -3.29
C ILE A 20 -12.31 1.62 -4.62
N SER A 21 -12.67 2.28 -5.72
CA SER A 21 -11.93 2.12 -6.98
C SER A 21 -10.60 2.86 -6.91
N ILE A 22 -9.62 2.47 -7.71
CA ILE A 22 -8.34 3.20 -7.76
C ILE A 22 -8.57 4.58 -8.39
N ALA A 23 -9.50 4.69 -9.34
CA ALA A 23 -9.91 5.98 -9.89
C ALA A 23 -10.50 6.94 -8.84
N ASP A 24 -11.38 6.46 -7.96
CA ASP A 24 -11.97 7.29 -6.89
C ASP A 24 -10.94 7.62 -5.80
N LEU A 25 -10.04 6.69 -5.48
CA LEU A 25 -8.90 6.93 -4.57
C LEU A 25 -8.01 8.07 -5.10
N ASN A 26 -7.78 8.09 -6.41
CA ASN A 26 -7.01 9.14 -7.09
C ASN A 26 -7.72 10.51 -7.10
N ALA A 27 -9.02 10.56 -6.80
CA ALA A 27 -9.80 11.79 -6.76
C ALA A 27 -9.75 12.52 -5.39
N PHE A 28 -9.10 11.94 -4.37
CA PHE A 28 -8.86 12.65 -3.11
C PHE A 28 -7.94 13.87 -3.28
N PRO A 29 -7.94 14.82 -2.33
CA PRO A 29 -7.06 15.98 -2.37
C PRO A 29 -5.60 15.63 -2.66
N THR A 30 -4.94 16.46 -3.46
CA THR A 30 -3.55 16.21 -3.86
C THR A 30 -2.57 16.73 -2.81
N HIS A 31 -1.70 15.84 -2.33
CA HIS A 31 -0.61 16.17 -1.42
C HIS A 31 0.69 15.49 -1.89
N CYS A 32 1.45 16.19 -2.73
CA CYS A 32 2.62 15.63 -3.42
C CYS A 32 3.98 16.19 -2.96
N SER A 33 3.97 17.16 -2.05
CA SER A 33 5.16 17.88 -1.59
C SER A 33 4.88 18.60 -0.28
N GLY A 34 5.93 18.91 0.50
CA GLY A 34 5.78 19.64 1.76
C GLY A 34 4.97 18.86 2.80
N LEU A 35 5.11 17.53 2.79
CA LEU A 35 4.38 16.65 3.68
C LEU A 35 4.88 16.79 5.13
N PRO A 36 3.99 16.78 6.13
CA PRO A 36 4.37 16.81 7.53
C PRO A 36 5.15 15.55 7.97
N GLU A 37 5.90 15.66 9.07
CA GLU A 37 6.58 14.52 9.70
C GLU A 37 5.65 13.57 10.46
N ALA A 38 4.35 13.88 10.55
CA ALA A 38 3.33 13.07 11.23
C ALA A 38 2.08 12.89 10.37
N ARG A 39 1.29 11.84 10.64
CA ARG A 39 -0.01 11.62 9.99
C ARG A 39 -0.88 12.85 10.23
N THR A 40 -1.35 13.46 9.17
CA THR A 40 -2.06 14.74 9.22
C THR A 40 -3.36 14.70 8.43
N PHE A 41 -3.41 13.94 7.33
CA PHE A 41 -4.59 13.90 6.47
C PHE A 41 -5.55 12.79 6.90
N ALA A 42 -6.87 13.02 6.73
CA ALA A 42 -7.88 12.09 7.23
C ALA A 42 -7.80 10.70 6.57
N GLU A 43 -7.35 10.66 5.31
CA GLU A 43 -7.11 9.45 4.55
C GLU A 43 -6.02 8.57 5.17
N GLU A 44 -5.06 9.17 5.90
CA GLU A 44 -3.94 8.47 6.51
C GLU A 44 -4.32 7.65 7.75
N PHE A 45 -5.56 7.79 8.21
CA PHE A 45 -6.12 7.06 9.33
C PHE A 45 -7.05 5.92 8.89
N ARG A 46 -7.16 5.68 7.58
CA ARG A 46 -8.14 4.76 6.99
C ARG A 46 -7.44 3.63 6.23
N VAL A 47 -8.06 2.45 6.27
CA VAL A 47 -7.71 1.36 5.37
C VAL A 47 -8.65 1.39 4.18
N PHE A 48 -8.08 1.32 2.99
CA PHE A 48 -8.82 1.21 1.73
C PHE A 48 -8.66 -0.19 1.16
N GLU A 49 -9.75 -0.74 0.61
CA GLU A 49 -9.73 -1.98 -0.16
C GLU A 49 -9.89 -1.64 -1.64
N ILE A 50 -8.92 -2.06 -2.44
CA ILE A 50 -8.92 -1.90 -3.90
C ILE A 50 -8.86 -3.28 -4.56
N VAL A 51 -9.38 -3.38 -5.77
CA VAL A 51 -9.15 -4.51 -6.68
C VAL A 51 -8.55 -3.95 -7.96
N GLY A 52 -7.41 -4.50 -8.38
CA GLY A 52 -6.68 -3.98 -9.53
C GLY A 52 -5.68 -4.97 -10.10
N ARG A 53 -5.09 -4.62 -11.24
CA ARG A 53 -4.09 -5.43 -11.94
C ARG A 53 -2.69 -4.92 -11.61
N ILE A 54 -1.79 -5.81 -11.19
CA ILE A 54 -0.38 -5.47 -10.98
C ILE A 54 0.24 -5.12 -12.34
N THR A 55 0.83 -3.93 -12.44
CA THR A 55 1.53 -3.46 -13.66
C THR A 55 3.04 -3.38 -13.49
N PHE A 56 3.51 -3.33 -12.24
CA PHE A 56 4.92 -3.35 -11.89
C PHE A 56 5.09 -3.83 -10.45
N ILE A 57 6.17 -4.56 -10.20
CA ILE A 57 6.58 -4.93 -8.86
C ILE A 57 8.10 -4.97 -8.76
N ALA A 58 8.65 -4.41 -7.70
CA ALA A 58 10.08 -4.46 -7.39
C ALA A 58 10.30 -4.52 -5.88
N HIS A 59 11.37 -5.19 -5.47
CA HIS A 59 11.89 -5.08 -4.12
C HIS A 59 12.83 -3.88 -4.08
N GLN A 60 12.52 -2.88 -3.26
CA GLN A 60 13.23 -1.61 -3.22
C GLN A 60 14.42 -1.63 -2.24
N ASP A 61 15.21 -0.56 -2.24
CA ASP A 61 16.39 -0.41 -1.37
C ASP A 61 16.02 -0.31 0.12
N ASP A 62 14.82 0.20 0.43
CA ASP A 62 14.24 0.22 1.79
C ASP A 62 13.62 -1.12 2.21
N ARG A 63 13.72 -2.13 1.32
CA ARG A 63 13.32 -3.54 1.49
C ARG A 63 11.83 -3.82 1.36
N ASP A 64 11.02 -2.78 1.14
CA ASP A 64 9.60 -2.98 0.89
C ASP A 64 9.39 -3.47 -0.55
N TYR A 65 8.30 -4.21 -0.78
CA TYR A 65 7.86 -4.49 -2.14
C TYR A 65 6.97 -3.36 -2.64
N HIS A 66 7.50 -2.63 -3.61
CA HIS A 66 6.77 -1.63 -4.39
C HIS A 66 5.87 -2.33 -5.39
N ILE A 67 4.56 -2.18 -5.25
CA ILE A 67 3.56 -2.78 -6.15
C ILE A 67 2.73 -1.68 -6.80
N ALA A 68 2.91 -1.47 -8.11
CA ALA A 68 2.05 -0.60 -8.89
C ALA A 68 0.81 -1.36 -9.37
N ILE A 69 -0.36 -0.85 -9.03
CA ILE A 69 -1.65 -1.48 -9.33
C ILE A 69 -2.47 -0.52 -10.19
N GLU A 70 -3.02 -1.02 -11.29
CA GLU A 70 -3.89 -0.27 -12.20
C GLU A 70 -5.37 -0.68 -12.00
N ASP A 71 -6.25 0.31 -12.09
CA ASP A 71 -7.70 0.10 -12.07
C ASP A 71 -8.15 -0.81 -13.23
N LEU A 72 -9.05 -1.75 -12.94
CA LEU A 72 -9.56 -2.67 -13.97
C LEU A 72 -10.50 -1.99 -14.97
N ASN A 73 -11.19 -0.93 -14.55
CA ASN A 73 -12.24 -0.25 -15.31
C ASN A 73 -11.83 1.15 -15.78
N SER A 74 -10.71 1.69 -15.28
CA SER A 74 -10.18 3.01 -15.64
C SER A 74 -8.68 2.94 -15.98
N PRO A 75 -8.29 2.49 -17.18
CA PRO A 75 -6.90 2.42 -17.60
C PRO A 75 -6.15 3.75 -17.37
N GLY A 76 -4.91 3.67 -16.89
CA GLY A 76 -4.11 4.84 -16.49
C GLY A 76 -4.34 5.33 -15.05
N SER A 77 -5.45 4.97 -14.39
CA SER A 77 -5.60 5.18 -12.95
C SER A 77 -4.79 4.13 -12.21
N THR A 78 -3.69 4.56 -11.59
CA THR A 78 -2.78 3.68 -10.84
C THR A 78 -2.65 4.11 -9.40
N VAL A 79 -2.21 3.21 -8.55
CA VAL A 79 -1.79 3.48 -7.16
C VAL A 79 -0.62 2.57 -6.80
N VAL A 80 0.27 3.07 -5.96
CA VAL A 80 1.33 2.28 -5.35
C VAL A 80 0.81 1.68 -4.05
N ALA A 81 1.04 0.39 -3.86
CA ALA A 81 0.84 -0.29 -2.59
C ALA A 81 2.16 -0.91 -2.16
N GLU A 82 2.55 -0.70 -0.92
CA GLU A 82 3.85 -1.11 -0.38
C GLU A 82 3.67 -2.20 0.67
N LEU A 83 4.29 -3.35 0.44
CA LEU A 83 4.37 -4.41 1.44
C LEU A 83 5.60 -4.19 2.30
N ALA A 84 5.39 -3.85 3.57
CA ALA A 84 6.47 -3.60 4.52
C ALA A 84 7.28 -4.87 4.82
N ASP A 85 8.62 -4.78 4.81
CA ASP A 85 9.49 -5.84 5.32
C ASP A 85 9.37 -5.93 6.85
N THR A 86 8.88 -7.06 7.34
CA THR A 86 8.63 -7.23 8.77
C THR A 86 9.90 -7.42 9.62
N VAL A 87 11.08 -7.52 9.01
CA VAL A 87 12.36 -7.49 9.74
C VAL A 87 12.85 -6.07 10.02
N CYS A 88 12.31 -5.07 9.32
CA CYS A 88 12.66 -3.67 9.56
C CYS A 88 12.14 -3.22 10.92
N MET A 89 12.96 -2.43 11.63
CA MET A 89 12.63 -2.02 13.01
C MET A 89 11.28 -1.30 13.10
N GLY A 90 10.93 -0.51 12.09
CA GLY A 90 9.62 0.15 12.00
C GLY A 90 8.44 -0.83 11.96
N ALA A 91 8.57 -1.99 11.33
CA ALA A 91 7.51 -3.00 11.38
C ALA A 91 7.51 -3.72 12.73
N VAL A 92 8.68 -4.10 13.24
CA VAL A 92 8.84 -4.84 14.49
C VAL A 92 8.28 -4.10 15.71
N ILE A 93 8.46 -2.77 15.79
CA ILE A 93 7.88 -1.98 16.91
C ILE A 93 6.42 -1.57 16.67
N SER A 94 5.84 -1.89 15.51
CA SER A 94 4.45 -1.51 15.23
C SER A 94 3.49 -2.24 16.19
N PRO A 95 2.49 -1.55 16.78
CA PRO A 95 1.40 -2.22 17.48
C PRO A 95 0.61 -3.19 16.58
N HIS A 96 0.76 -3.07 15.25
CA HIS A 96 0.11 -3.93 14.25
C HIS A 96 1.06 -4.97 13.63
N PHE A 97 2.20 -5.27 14.28
CA PHE A 97 3.21 -6.21 13.76
C PHE A 97 2.61 -7.56 13.30
N ALA A 98 1.67 -8.13 14.06
CA ALA A 98 1.01 -9.38 13.69
C ALA A 98 0.28 -9.28 12.34
N THR A 99 -0.41 -8.17 12.10
CA THR A 99 -1.09 -7.89 10.82
C THR A 99 -0.09 -7.78 9.67
N LEU A 100 1.03 -7.07 9.88
CA LEU A 100 2.07 -6.94 8.86
C LEU A 100 2.69 -8.31 8.53
N ARG A 101 2.95 -9.15 9.53
CA ARG A 101 3.45 -10.52 9.33
C ARG A 101 2.45 -11.39 8.57
N THR A 102 1.15 -11.23 8.83
CA THR A 102 0.11 -11.91 8.05
C THR A 102 0.11 -11.45 6.61
N ALA A 103 0.19 -10.14 6.34
CA ALA A 103 0.24 -9.60 4.97
C ALA A 103 1.45 -10.14 4.20
N GLU A 104 2.63 -10.20 4.83
CA GLU A 104 3.84 -10.78 4.26
C GLU A 104 3.64 -12.27 3.90
N ALA A 105 3.04 -13.06 4.79
CA ALA A 105 2.74 -14.47 4.52
C ALA A 105 1.71 -14.68 3.40
N MET A 106 0.71 -13.79 3.29
CA MET A 106 -0.26 -13.81 2.19
C MET A 106 0.42 -13.51 0.86
N PHE A 107 1.33 -12.53 0.83
CA PHE A 107 2.13 -12.22 -0.36
C PHE A 107 3.02 -13.40 -0.78
N GLU A 108 3.69 -14.06 0.16
CA GLU A 108 4.49 -15.25 -0.15
C GLU A 108 3.63 -16.40 -0.71
N THR A 109 2.39 -16.54 -0.20
CA THR A 109 1.42 -17.51 -0.74
C THR A 109 1.00 -17.14 -2.16
N LEU A 110 0.74 -15.85 -2.43
CA LEU A 110 0.42 -15.35 -3.77
C LEU A 110 1.58 -15.59 -4.75
N ARG A 111 2.82 -15.43 -4.27
CA ARG A 111 4.06 -15.62 -5.03
C ARG A 111 4.29 -17.08 -5.39
N ASP A 112 3.87 -18.04 -4.55
CA ASP A 112 3.97 -19.49 -4.80
C ASP A 112 5.42 -19.89 -5.19
N GLY A 113 6.41 -19.30 -4.50
CA GLY A 113 7.84 -19.52 -4.74
C GLY A 113 8.40 -18.94 -6.05
N ARG A 114 7.58 -18.27 -6.87
CA ARG A 114 7.99 -17.70 -8.16
C ARG A 114 8.72 -16.36 -7.98
N PRO A 115 9.47 -15.88 -8.99
CA PRO A 115 9.95 -14.50 -9.01
C PRO A 115 8.78 -13.51 -8.93
N VAL A 116 8.95 -12.39 -8.21
CA VAL A 116 7.88 -11.38 -8.07
C VAL A 116 7.44 -10.80 -9.41
N SER A 117 8.34 -10.73 -10.39
CA SER A 117 8.02 -10.30 -11.76
C SER A 117 6.90 -11.13 -12.42
N ASN A 118 6.69 -12.39 -11.99
CA ASN A 118 5.61 -13.24 -12.49
C ASN A 118 4.22 -12.81 -11.98
N LEU A 119 4.15 -11.93 -10.97
CA LEU A 119 2.88 -11.37 -10.49
C LEU A 119 2.37 -10.23 -11.39
N VAL A 120 3.20 -9.67 -12.27
CA VAL A 120 2.75 -8.65 -13.24
C VAL A 120 1.66 -9.24 -14.13
N GLY A 121 0.55 -8.51 -14.26
CA GLY A 121 -0.67 -8.96 -14.96
C GLY A 121 -1.67 -9.68 -14.07
N THR A 122 -1.31 -10.05 -12.84
CA THR A 122 -2.23 -10.68 -11.87
C THR A 122 -3.20 -9.63 -11.31
N THR A 123 -4.49 -9.98 -11.28
CA THR A 123 -5.49 -9.23 -10.53
C THR A 123 -5.42 -9.59 -9.05
N VAL A 124 -5.32 -8.57 -8.21
CA VAL A 124 -5.23 -8.71 -6.75
C VAL A 124 -6.28 -7.85 -6.07
N ARG A 125 -6.71 -8.30 -4.89
CA ARG A 125 -7.38 -7.47 -3.90
C ARG A 125 -6.36 -7.07 -2.85
N VAL A 126 -6.27 -5.78 -2.58
CA VAL A 126 -5.34 -5.21 -1.60
C VAL A 126 -6.12 -4.39 -0.59
N ARG A 127 -5.84 -4.61 0.70
CA ARG A 127 -6.15 -3.65 1.75
C ARG A 127 -4.86 -3.01 2.21
N GLY A 128 -4.82 -1.69 2.23
CA GLY A 128 -3.69 -0.95 2.79
C GLY A 128 -4.12 0.36 3.41
N VAL A 129 -3.28 0.87 4.30
CA VAL A 129 -3.52 2.14 4.97
C VAL A 129 -3.23 3.26 3.98
N GLY A 130 -4.13 4.24 3.85
CA GLY A 130 -3.85 5.43 3.08
C GLY A 130 -2.60 6.14 3.63
N PHE A 131 -1.77 6.67 2.74
CA PHE A 131 -0.61 7.46 3.15
C PHE A 131 -0.25 8.41 2.01
N TYR A 132 0.03 9.69 2.26
CA TYR A 132 0.53 10.55 1.19
C TYR A 132 2.05 10.46 1.12
N ASP A 133 2.60 10.35 -0.09
CA ASP A 133 4.03 10.35 -0.34
C ASP A 133 4.47 11.50 -1.23
N PHE A 134 5.70 11.96 -1.09
CA PHE A 134 6.21 13.02 -1.95
C PHE A 134 6.64 12.44 -3.31
N VAL A 135 6.68 13.27 -4.35
CA VAL A 135 7.15 12.83 -5.67
C VAL A 135 8.67 12.64 -5.66
N HIS A 136 9.13 11.43 -5.97
CA HIS A 136 10.54 11.06 -6.07
C HIS A 136 10.86 10.10 -7.24
N GLY A 137 9.93 9.93 -8.18
CA GLY A 137 10.13 9.12 -9.38
C GLY A 137 9.49 7.72 -9.31
N GLN A 138 8.62 7.50 -8.33
CA GLN A 138 7.93 6.23 -8.12
C GLN A 138 7.04 5.83 -9.30
N ARG A 139 7.12 4.56 -9.71
CA ARG A 139 6.37 4.01 -10.84
C ARG A 139 4.96 3.62 -10.43
N GLY A 140 3.96 4.04 -11.20
CA GLY A 140 2.55 3.72 -10.92
C GLY A 140 1.93 4.51 -9.77
N ARG A 141 2.51 5.69 -9.46
CA ARG A 141 1.96 6.66 -8.52
C ARG A 141 0.53 7.04 -8.89
N SER A 142 -0.32 7.15 -7.87
CA SER A 142 -1.59 7.86 -7.97
C SER A 142 -1.43 9.29 -8.42
N SER A 143 -2.46 9.87 -9.03
CA SER A 143 -2.39 11.26 -9.53
C SER A 143 -2.21 12.28 -8.40
N ASN A 144 -2.79 11.99 -7.23
CA ASN A 144 -2.82 12.83 -6.02
C ASN A 144 -1.73 12.49 -4.98
N CYS A 145 -0.84 11.54 -5.30
CA CYS A 145 0.24 11.06 -4.43
C CYS A 145 -0.18 10.23 -3.19
N ILE A 146 -1.42 9.77 -3.11
CA ILE A 146 -1.77 8.76 -2.11
C ILE A 146 -1.21 7.38 -2.48
N GLU A 147 -0.62 6.69 -1.53
CA GLU A 147 -0.22 5.28 -1.61
C GLU A 147 -1.00 4.46 -0.58
N LEU A 148 -0.95 3.14 -0.72
CA LEU A 148 -1.43 2.19 0.27
C LEU A 148 -0.24 1.60 1.02
N HIS A 149 0.20 2.25 2.08
CA HIS A 149 1.38 1.89 2.85
C HIS A 149 1.09 1.96 4.38
N PRO A 150 1.11 0.82 5.10
CA PRO A 150 1.47 -0.52 4.61
C PRO A 150 0.26 -1.27 4.07
N ILE A 151 0.52 -2.27 3.23
CA ILE A 151 -0.43 -3.33 2.94
C ILE A 151 -0.70 -4.13 4.22
N VAL A 152 -1.98 -4.39 4.50
CA VAL A 152 -2.46 -5.20 5.63
C VAL A 152 -3.16 -6.48 5.18
N VAL A 153 -3.61 -6.56 3.93
CA VAL A 153 -4.15 -7.77 3.27
C VAL A 153 -3.79 -7.73 1.80
N ILE A 154 -3.34 -8.86 1.22
CA ILE A 154 -3.16 -9.02 -0.23
C ILE A 154 -3.47 -10.46 -0.65
N ASP A 155 -4.37 -10.64 -1.60
CA ASP A 155 -4.75 -11.95 -2.13
C ASP A 155 -5.36 -11.81 -3.54
N ARG A 156 -5.84 -12.93 -4.08
CA ARG A 156 -6.68 -12.90 -5.28
C ARG A 156 -8.12 -12.56 -4.85
N PRO A 157 -8.84 -11.74 -5.65
CA PRO A 157 -10.22 -11.36 -5.34
C PRO A 157 -11.17 -12.56 -5.32
#